data_AF-A0A2V5RYT9-F1
#
_entry.id   AF-A0A2V5RYT9-F1
#
_cell.length_a   1.000
_cell.length_b   1.000
_cell.length_c   1.000
_cell.angle_alpha   90.00
_cell.angle_beta   90.00
_cell.angle_gamma   90.00
#
_symmetry.space_group_name_H-M   'P 1'
#
loop_
_entity.id
_entity.type
_entity.pdbx_description
1 polymer ?
#
loop_
_entity_poly.entity_id
_entity_poly.type
_entity_poly.pdbx_seq_one_letter_code
_entity_poly.pdbx_strand_id
1 'polypeptide(L)'
;MRKHITDRFTLGHSPDPDDAFMFYAMAEHKIDLRGYQFDHRLEDIQTLNERAQRGELHISAISIHAYPYVSKNYALLPCGASMGDG
;
A
#
# COMPACT_ATOMS: atom_id res chain seq x y z
N MET A 1 1.57 -10.67 28.47
CA MET A 1 2.15 -10.67 27.11
C MET A 1 1.02 -10.91 26.11
N ARG A 2 0.62 -9.90 25.33
CA ARG A 2 -0.32 -10.13 24.20
C ARG A 2 0.45 -10.90 23.13
N LYS A 3 -0.03 -12.09 22.76
CA LYS A 3 0.44 -12.78 21.55
C LYS A 3 0.21 -11.82 20.38
N HIS A 4 1.27 -11.32 19.77
CA HIS A 4 1.13 -10.69 18.46
C HIS A 4 0.66 -11.78 17.50
N ILE A 5 -0.60 -11.70 17.08
CA ILE A 5 -1.03 -12.40 15.88
C ILE A 5 -0.16 -11.80 14.78
N THR A 6 0.54 -12.65 14.04
CA THR A 6 1.32 -12.24 12.88
C THR A 6 0.34 -11.85 11.79
N ASP A 7 -0.20 -10.63 11.86
CA ASP A 7 -1.16 -10.14 10.87
C ASP A 7 -0.38 -9.87 9.58
N ARG A 8 -0.68 -10.69 8.56
CA ARG A 8 -0.12 -10.56 7.22
C ARG A 8 -1.01 -9.61 6.41
N PHE A 9 -0.49 -8.44 6.06
CA PHE A 9 -1.18 -7.42 5.30
C PHE A 9 -0.87 -7.53 3.82
N THR A 10 -1.85 -7.26 2.97
CA THR A 10 -1.64 -7.10 1.53
C THR A 10 -1.37 -5.64 1.22
N LEU A 11 -0.27 -5.37 0.53
CA LEU A 11 0.20 -4.04 0.18
C LEU A 11 0.31 -3.92 -1.35
N GLY A 12 -0.65 -3.25 -1.97
CA GLY A 12 -0.65 -2.96 -3.40
C GLY A 12 0.10 -1.68 -3.72
N HIS A 13 1.06 -1.73 -4.64
CA HIS A 13 1.75 -0.58 -5.18
C HIS A 13 2.18 -0.85 -6.62
N SER A 14 2.52 0.20 -7.37
CA SER A 14 2.94 0.04 -8.75
C SER A 14 4.33 -0.59 -8.85
N PRO A 15 4.68 -1.17 -10.00
CA PRO A 15 6.05 -1.58 -10.30
C PRO A 15 6.94 -0.39 -10.73
N ASP A 16 6.46 0.85 -10.63
CA ASP A 16 7.20 2.02 -11.10
C ASP A 16 8.41 2.32 -10.20
N PRO A 17 9.49 2.95 -10.73
CA PRO A 17 10.75 3.10 -10.01
C PRO A 17 10.65 3.85 -8.68
N ASP A 18 9.75 4.83 -8.59
CA ASP A 18 9.44 5.60 -7.39
C ASP A 18 8.80 4.75 -6.29
N ASP A 19 7.80 3.93 -6.62
CA ASP A 19 7.19 2.98 -5.68
C ASP A 19 8.18 1.88 -5.28
N ALA A 20 8.94 1.35 -6.24
CA ALA A 20 9.99 0.38 -5.95
C ALA A 20 11.02 0.94 -4.97
N PHE A 21 11.44 2.19 -5.15
CA PHE A 21 12.35 2.87 -4.23
C PHE A 21 11.72 3.06 -2.85
N MET A 22 10.47 3.51 -2.80
CA MET A 22 9.74 3.80 -1.56
C MET A 22 9.55 2.56 -0.69
N PHE A 23 9.23 1.40 -1.29
CA PHE A 23 8.94 0.16 -0.57
C PHE A 23 10.12 -0.81 -0.47
N TYR A 24 11.27 -0.49 -1.10
CA TYR A 24 12.45 -1.37 -1.14
C TYR A 24 12.87 -1.90 0.24
N ALA A 25 12.96 -1.01 1.23
CA ALA A 25 13.43 -1.40 2.55
C ALA A 25 12.45 -2.34 3.28
N MET A 26 11.15 -2.24 2.97
CA MET A 26 10.12 -3.16 3.49
C MET A 26 10.22 -4.53 2.81
N ALA A 27 10.29 -4.55 1.48
CA ALA A 27 10.35 -5.77 0.69
C ALA A 27 11.62 -6.60 0.97
N GLU A 28 12.76 -5.92 1.16
CA GLU A 28 14.05 -6.56 1.45
C GLU A 28 14.35 -6.72 2.97
N HIS A 29 13.35 -6.48 3.83
CA HIS A 29 13.48 -6.59 5.29
C HIS A 29 14.66 -5.79 5.88
N LYS A 30 14.93 -4.59 5.33
CA LYS A 30 16.03 -3.70 5.74
C LYS A 30 15.64 -2.69 6.83
N ILE A 31 14.39 -2.71 7.28
CA ILE A 31 13.87 -1.91 8.40
C ILE A 31 13.10 -2.79 9.38
N ASP A 32 13.00 -2.35 10.63
CA ASP A 32 12.19 -3.03 11.64
C ASP A 32 10.69 -2.87 11.34
N LEU A 33 10.08 -3.94 10.83
CA LEU A 33 8.64 -4.03 10.54
C LEU A 33 7.81 -4.26 11.80
N ARG A 34 8.40 -4.27 13.00
CA ARG A 34 7.71 -4.39 14.30
C ARG A 34 6.84 -5.64 14.41
N GLY A 35 7.23 -6.71 13.72
CA GLY A 35 6.52 -7.98 13.67
C GLY A 35 5.39 -8.07 12.64
N TYR A 36 5.13 -7.01 11.85
CA TYR A 36 4.19 -7.06 10.73
C TYR A 36 4.79 -7.78 9.52
N GLN A 37 3.94 -8.44 8.74
CA GLN A 37 4.30 -9.08 7.49
C GLN A 37 3.49 -8.47 6.34
N PHE A 38 4.15 -8.26 5.20
CA PHE A 38 3.54 -7.65 4.03
C PHE A 38 3.66 -8.58 2.82
N ASP A 39 2.52 -8.83 2.17
CA ASP A 39 2.40 -9.53 0.89
C ASP A 39 2.22 -8.45 -0.19
N HIS A 40 3.33 -8.14 -0.87
CA HIS A 40 3.40 -7.08 -1.88
C HIS A 40 2.69 -7.50 -3.17
N ARG A 41 1.83 -6.63 -3.69
CA ARG A 41 1.11 -6.82 -4.97
C ARG A 41 1.48 -5.71 -5.93
N LEU A 42 2.33 -6.06 -6.90
CA LEU A 42 2.80 -5.16 -7.95
C LEU A 42 1.79 -5.15 -9.09
N GLU A 43 1.00 -4.09 -9.19
CA GLU A 43 -0.06 -3.94 -10.19
C GLU A 43 -0.13 -2.48 -10.64
N ASP A 44 -0.60 -2.21 -11.86
CA ASP A 44 -0.75 -0.85 -12.35
C ASP A 44 -1.81 -0.06 -11.55
N ILE A 45 -1.71 1.28 -11.57
CA ILE A 45 -2.57 2.14 -10.75
C ILE A 45 -4.06 1.97 -11.06
N GLN A 46 -4.44 1.62 -12.30
CA GLN A 46 -5.84 1.42 -12.66
C GLN A 46 -6.36 0.13 -12.04
N THR A 47 -5.60 -0.96 -12.14
CA THR A 47 -5.92 -2.22 -11.45
C THR A 47 -6.05 -2.01 -9.94
N LEU A 48 -5.11 -1.28 -9.32
CA LEU A 48 -5.15 -0.97 -7.88
C LEU A 48 -6.39 -0.14 -7.50
N ASN A 49 -6.76 0.87 -8.30
CA ASN A 49 -7.98 1.65 -8.08
C ASN A 49 -9.23 0.75 -8.05
N GLU A 50 -9.34 -0.18 -9.00
CA GLU A 50 -10.48 -1.11 -9.09
C GLU A 50 -10.52 -2.09 -7.91
N ARG A 51 -9.37 -2.59 -7.47
CA ARG A 51 -9.28 -3.48 -6.30
C ARG A 51 -9.58 -2.78 -4.99
N ALA A 52 -9.18 -1.52 -4.85
CA ALA A 52 -9.53 -0.67 -3.71
C ALA A 52 -11.04 -0.43 -3.65
N GLN A 53 -11.70 -0.19 -4.79
CA GLN A 53 -13.17 -0.09 -4.83
C GLN A 53 -13.87 -1.38 -4.36
N ARG A 54 -13.26 -2.54 -4.60
CA ARG A 54 -13.76 -3.85 -4.13
C ARG A 54 -13.32 -4.23 -2.72
N GLY A 55 -12.45 -3.43 -2.07
CA GLY A 55 -11.97 -3.69 -0.71
C GLY A 55 -11.02 -4.89 -0.58
N GLU A 56 -10.32 -5.25 -1.66
CA GLU A 56 -9.52 -6.49 -1.72
C GLU A 56 -8.15 -6.40 -1.05
N LEU A 57 -7.66 -5.18 -0.82
CA LEU A 57 -6.31 -4.90 -0.33
C LEU A 57 -6.38 -4.23 1.04
N HIS A 58 -5.51 -4.65 1.97
CA HIS A 58 -5.44 -3.97 3.27
C HIS A 58 -4.84 -2.56 3.12
N ILE A 59 -3.84 -2.43 2.24
CA ILE A 59 -3.15 -1.18 1.93
C ILE A 59 -2.97 -1.15 0.41
N SER A 60 -3.27 -0.01 -0.24
CA SER A 60 -3.16 0.14 -1.69
C SER A 60 -2.70 1.55 -2.03
N ALA A 61 -1.79 1.66 -3.00
CA ALA A 61 -1.67 2.88 -3.77
C ALA A 61 -3.01 3.18 -4.44
N ILE A 62 -3.34 4.47 -4.55
CA ILE A 62 -4.60 4.95 -5.10
C ILE A 62 -4.33 6.26 -5.81
N SER A 63 -4.95 6.46 -6.98
CA SER A 63 -4.97 7.79 -7.57
C SER A 63 -5.79 8.74 -6.68
N ILE A 64 -5.35 10.00 -6.56
CA ILE A 64 -6.10 10.99 -5.75
C ILE A 64 -7.52 11.19 -6.28
N HIS A 65 -7.72 11.03 -7.59
CA HIS A 65 -9.03 11.04 -8.22
C HIS A 65 -9.93 9.88 -7.76
N ALA A 66 -9.37 8.69 -7.54
CA ALA A 66 -10.13 7.51 -7.12
C ALA A 66 -10.45 7.48 -5.61
N TYR A 67 -9.67 8.17 -4.78
CA TYR A 67 -9.84 8.15 -3.32
C TYR A 67 -11.26 8.51 -2.80
N PRO A 68 -11.95 9.56 -3.30
CA PRO A 68 -13.29 9.91 -2.83
C PRO A 68 -14.28 8.74 -2.88
N TYR A 69 -14.17 7.87 -3.89
CA TYR A 69 -15.05 6.72 -4.09
C TYR A 69 -14.82 5.58 -3.08
N VAL A 70 -13.66 5.54 -2.44
CA VAL A 70 -13.27 4.50 -1.47
C VAL A 70 -13.13 5.03 -0.04
N SER A 71 -13.28 6.34 0.16
CA SER A 71 -13.07 7.06 1.43
C SER A 71 -13.93 6.59 2.61
N LYS A 72 -15.03 5.86 2.35
CA LYS A 72 -15.84 5.24 3.39
C LYS A 72 -15.13 4.06 4.08
N ASN A 73 -14.29 3.35 3.33
CA ASN A 73 -13.64 2.11 3.77
C ASN A 73 -12.12 2.28 3.96
N TYR A 74 -11.53 3.30 3.35
CA TYR A 74 -10.11 3.58 3.39
C TYR A 74 -9.82 4.98 3.93
N ALA A 75 -8.67 5.11 4.59
CA ALA A 75 -8.10 6.38 5.00
C ALA A 75 -6.77 6.61 4.26
N LEU A 76 -6.46 7.86 3.92
CA LEU A 76 -5.13 8.22 3.41
C LEU A 76 -4.09 8.12 4.52
N LEU A 77 -2.96 7.49 4.20
CA LEU A 77 -1.81 7.48 5.08
C LEU A 77 -1.05 8.82 4.95
N PRO A 78 -0.44 9.32 6.05
CA PRO A 78 0.32 10.57 6.03
C PRO A 78 1.68 10.44 5.32
N CYS A 79 2.02 9.25 4.81
CA CYS A 79 3.24 8.94 4.09
C CYS A 79 2.93 7.99 2.94
N GLY A 80 3.89 7.83 2.03
CA GLY A 80 3.75 6.90 0.91
C GLY A 80 3.08 7.48 -0.33
N ALA A 81 2.99 8.80 -0.43
CA ALA A 81 2.50 9.47 -1.64
C ALA A 81 3.65 9.68 -2.62
N SER A 82 3.45 9.26 -3.87
CA SER A 82 4.27 9.70 -5.01
C SER A 82 3.53 10.83 -5.72
N MET A 83 3.88 12.06 -5.38
CA MET A 83 3.34 13.28 -6.02
C MET A 83 4.54 14.11 -6.47
N GLY A 84 4.60 14.42 -7.76
CA GLY A 84 5.59 15.36 -8.31
C GLY A 84 5.00 16.75 -8.49
N ASP A 85 5.80 17.79 -8.29
CA ASP A 85 5.54 19.09 -8.89
C ASP A 85 5.90 18.95 -10.38
N GLY A 86 4.88 19.00 -11.25
CA GLY A 86 5.04 18.83 -12.70
C GLY A 86 5.94 19.86 -13.36
#